data_AF-A0A965P7E8-F1
#
_entry.id   AF-A0A965P7E8-F1
#
_cell.length_a   1.000
_cell.length_b   1.000
_cell.length_c   1.000
_cell.angle_alpha   90.00
_cell.angle_beta   90.00
_cell.angle_gamma   90.00
#
_symmetry.space_group_name_H-M   'P 1'
#
loop_
_entity.id
_entity.type
_entity.pdbx_description
1 polymer ?
#
loop_
_entity_poly.entity_id
_entity_poly.type
_entity_poly.pdbx_seq_one_letter_code
_entity_poly.pdbx_strand_id
1 'polypeptide(L)'
;GSDGTVSAKGVNGRSTAVGKLKLVTPEGQLARGEDGLFRAPDGADLPADATARVQEGALEGSNVNPIETMVQMIAASRQYETQTKMMQTAEQNEKTASQLLSAGG
;
A
#
# COMPACT_ATOMS: atom_id res chain seq x y z
N GLY A 1 26.92 -5.57 -8.97
CA GLY A 1 26.97 -4.80 -10.22
C GLY A 1 25.60 -4.18 -10.46
N SER A 2 25.55 -3.04 -11.16
CA SER A 2 24.29 -2.30 -11.39
C SER A 2 23.27 -3.05 -12.26
N ASP A 3 23.66 -4.15 -12.91
CA ASP A 3 22.80 -5.03 -13.68
C ASP A 3 22.28 -6.25 -12.87
N GLY A 4 22.47 -6.24 -11.55
CA GLY A 4 22.11 -7.35 -10.66
C GLY A 4 23.16 -8.47 -10.58
N THR A 5 24.32 -8.34 -11.23
CA THR A 5 25.41 -9.33 -11.08
C THR A 5 26.02 -9.26 -9.69
N VAL A 6 26.03 -10.38 -8.97
CA VAL A 6 26.63 -10.52 -7.64
C VAL A 6 28.03 -11.08 -7.78
N SER A 7 29.01 -10.41 -7.18
CA SER A 7 30.42 -10.82 -7.21
C SER A 7 30.97 -10.97 -5.80
N ALA A 8 31.81 -11.99 -5.60
CA ALA A 8 32.54 -12.22 -4.36
C ALA A 8 34.04 -11.94 -4.58
N LYS A 9 34.68 -11.35 -3.57
CA LYS A 9 36.12 -11.14 -3.59
C LYS A 9 36.81 -12.29 -2.86
N GLY A 10 37.63 -13.05 -3.59
CA GLY A 10 38.41 -14.15 -3.03
C GLY A 10 39.60 -13.67 -2.20
N VAL A 11 40.21 -14.59 -1.44
CA VAL A 11 41.40 -14.32 -0.59
C VAL A 11 42.59 -13.82 -1.40
N ASN A 12 42.68 -14.19 -2.67
CA ASN A 12 43.67 -13.70 -3.64
C ASN A 12 43.39 -12.27 -4.15
N GLY A 13 42.35 -11.61 -3.64
CA GLY A 13 41.94 -10.26 -4.03
C GLY A 13 41.18 -10.16 -5.35
N ARG A 14 40.96 -11.27 -6.07
CA ARG A 14 40.24 -11.28 -7.36
C ARG A 14 38.73 -11.28 -7.11
N SER A 15 38.00 -10.48 -7.87
CA SER A 15 36.54 -10.49 -7.88
C SER A 15 36.04 -11.52 -8.89
N THR A 16 35.19 -12.44 -8.45
CA THR A 16 34.56 -13.46 -9.31
C THR A 16 33.05 -13.31 -9.21
N ALA A 17 32.36 -13.30 -10.36
CA ALA A 17 30.91 -13.35 -10.40
C ALA A 17 30.42 -14.68 -9.83
N VAL A 18 29.47 -14.63 -8.89
CA VAL A 18 28.93 -15.81 -8.20
C VAL A 18 27.43 -16.02 -8.46
N GLY A 19 26.74 -15.02 -9.01
CA GLY A 19 25.34 -15.13 -9.36
C GLY A 19 24.80 -13.87 -10.02
N LYS A 20 23.52 -13.92 -10.42
CA LYS A 20 22.82 -12.78 -10.99
C LYS A 20 21.39 -12.74 -10.48
N LEU A 21 20.96 -11.57 -10.00
CA LEU A 21 19.59 -11.32 -9.60
C LEU A 21 18.69 -11.24 -10.85
N LYS A 22 17.56 -11.93 -10.81
CA LYS A 22 16.49 -11.76 -11.80
C LYS A 22 15.71 -10.51 -11.42
N LEU A 23 15.89 -9.44 -12.21
CA LEU A 23 15.11 -8.22 -12.08
C LEU A 23 13.89 -8.31 -12.99
N VAL A 24 12.77 -7.73 -12.57
CA VAL A 24 11.50 -7.79 -13.28
C VAL A 24 10.83 -6.43 -13.16
N THR A 25 10.36 -5.89 -14.29
CA THR A 25 9.47 -4.73 -14.34
C THR A 25 8.07 -5.20 -14.73
N PRO A 26 7.14 -5.35 -13.79
CA PRO A 26 5.80 -5.81 -14.09
C PRO A 26 5.00 -4.75 -14.83
N GLU A 27 4.33 -5.15 -15.92
CA GLU A 27 3.45 -4.25 -16.70
C GLU A 27 2.01 -4.24 -16.19
N GLY A 28 1.64 -5.18 -15.31
CA GLY A 28 0.30 -5.38 -14.78
C GLY A 28 0.19 -5.20 -13.26
N GLN A 29 -1.04 -5.32 -12.74
CA GLN A 29 -1.29 -5.28 -11.30
C GLN A 29 -0.69 -6.51 -10.62
N LEU A 30 -0.02 -6.29 -9.49
CA LEU A 30 0.48 -7.36 -8.63
C LEU A 30 -0.49 -7.59 -7.48
N ALA A 31 -0.61 -8.83 -7.04
CA ALA A 31 -1.29 -9.19 -5.80
C ALA A 31 -0.29 -9.12 -4.64
N ARG A 32 -0.67 -8.41 -3.57
CA ARG A 32 0.11 -8.38 -2.32
C ARG A 32 -0.28 -9.57 -1.45
N GLY A 33 0.69 -10.41 -1.10
CA GLY A 33 0.50 -11.52 -0.18
C GLY A 33 0.43 -11.06 1.29
N GLU A 34 0.01 -11.97 2.17
CA GLU A 34 -0.03 -11.73 3.62
C GLU A 34 1.37 -11.54 4.23
N ASP A 35 2.39 -12.11 3.60
CA ASP A 35 3.81 -11.92 3.93
C ASP A 35 4.37 -10.56 3.48
N GLY A 36 3.55 -9.72 2.84
CA GLY A 36 3.93 -8.42 2.32
C GLY A 36 4.70 -8.48 1.00
N LEU A 37 4.95 -9.67 0.45
CA LEU A 37 5.59 -9.84 -0.86
C LEU A 37 4.55 -9.76 -1.99
N PHE A 38 4.98 -9.24 -3.14
CA PHE A 38 4.15 -9.11 -4.32
C PHE A 38 4.33 -10.29 -5.27
N ARG A 39 3.23 -10.75 -5.87
CA ARG A 39 3.19 -11.87 -6.80
C ARG A 39 2.31 -11.53 -8.00
N ALA A 40 2.54 -12.20 -9.12
CA ALA A 40 1.60 -12.14 -10.23
C ALA A 40 0.22 -12.67 -9.76
N PRO A 41 -0.91 -12.07 -10.17
CA PRO A 41 -2.24 -12.47 -9.70
C PRO A 41 -2.59 -13.94 -9.99
N ASP A 42 -2.05 -14.47 -11.08
CA ASP A 42 -2.18 -15.86 -11.53
C ASP A 42 -1.06 -16.78 -11.00
N GLY A 43 -0.12 -16.23 -10.22
CA GLY A 43 1.05 -16.94 -9.73
C GLY A 43 2.10 -17.24 -10.81
N ALA A 44 1.97 -16.67 -12.02
CA ALA A 44 2.93 -16.89 -13.10
C ALA A 44 4.30 -16.27 -12.78
N ASP A 45 5.35 -16.90 -13.32
CA ASP A 45 6.70 -16.33 -13.26
C ASP A 45 6.84 -15.20 -14.28
N LEU A 46 7.29 -14.03 -13.83
CA LEU A 46 7.39 -12.84 -14.66
C LEU A 46 8.69 -12.83 -15.47
N PRO A 47 8.72 -12.33 -16.72
CA PRO A 47 9.93 -12.29 -17.53
C PRO A 47 11.00 -11.38 -16.91
N ALA A 48 12.26 -11.77 -17.08
CA ALA A 48 13.38 -10.95 -16.62
C ALA A 48 13.51 -9.68 -17.48
N ASP A 49 13.68 -8.53 -16.83
CA ASP A 49 13.92 -7.26 -17.48
C ASP A 49 15.44 -6.98 -17.58
N ALA A 50 15.94 -6.84 -18.81
CA ALA A 50 17.34 -6.54 -19.10
C ALA A 50 17.71 -5.06 -18.88
N THR A 51 16.72 -4.17 -18.85
CA THR A 51 16.89 -2.73 -18.69
C THR A 51 16.87 -2.31 -17.23
N ALA A 52 16.25 -3.11 -16.36
CA ALA A 52 16.25 -2.89 -14.92
C ALA A 52 17.67 -2.80 -14.35
N ARG A 53 17.83 -1.97 -13.31
CA ARG A 53 19.11 -1.68 -12.66
C ARG A 53 18.96 -1.73 -11.15
N VAL A 54 20.07 -2.05 -10.48
CA VAL A 54 20.21 -2.07 -9.02
C VAL A 54 21.12 -0.92 -8.60
N GLN A 55 20.68 -0.16 -7.59
CA GLN A 55 21.50 0.81 -6.89
C GLN A 55 22.07 0.18 -5.63
N GLU A 56 23.38 -0.06 -5.59
CA GLU A 56 24.03 -0.62 -4.39
C GLU A 56 24.13 0.41 -3.27
N GLY A 57 23.97 -0.03 -2.02
CA GLY A 57 24.14 0.81 -0.82
C GLY A 57 23.00 1.80 -0.55
N ALA A 58 21.91 1.75 -1.32
CA ALA A 58 20.71 2.53 -1.10
C ALA A 58 19.55 1.63 -0.65
N LEU A 59 18.67 2.17 0.19
CA LEU A 59 17.41 1.53 0.56
C LEU A 59 16.26 2.34 -0.01
N GLU A 60 15.29 1.67 -0.61
CA GLU A 60 14.08 2.30 -1.12
C GLU A 60 13.22 2.80 0.06
N GLY A 61 12.85 4.07 0.02
CA GLY A 61 11.98 4.70 1.02
C GLY A 61 10.50 4.51 0.70
N SER A 62 9.64 4.80 1.67
CA SER A 62 8.21 4.90 1.40
C SER A 62 7.92 6.11 0.52
N ASN A 63 7.00 5.94 -0.44
CA ASN A 63 6.49 7.02 -1.26
C ASN A 63 5.31 7.78 -0.62
N VAL A 64 5.02 7.52 0.67
CA VAL A 64 3.89 8.13 1.39
C VAL A 64 4.28 9.48 2.00
N ASN A 65 3.48 10.52 1.72
CA ASN A 65 3.59 11.81 2.40
C ASN A 65 2.74 11.81 3.70
N PRO A 66 3.36 11.89 4.88
CA PRO A 66 2.62 11.84 6.15
C PRO A 66 1.70 13.04 6.35
N ILE A 67 2.04 14.23 5.83
CA ILE A 67 1.23 15.45 6.01
C ILE A 67 -0.10 15.30 5.27
N GLU A 68 -0.04 14.93 3.99
CA GLU A 68 -1.23 14.68 3.18
C GLU A 68 -2.09 13.55 3.76
N THR A 69 -1.44 12.48 4.22
CA THR A 69 -2.13 11.35 4.85
C THR A 69 -2.88 11.79 6.12
N MET A 70 -2.27 12.62 6.97
CA MET A 70 -2.94 13.15 8.16
C MET A 70 -4.12 14.06 7.83
N VAL A 71 -4.01 14.91 6.80
CA VAL A 71 -5.12 15.74 6.35
C VAL A 71 -6.29 14.89 5.87
N GLN A 72 -6.01 13.83 5.10
CA GLN A 72 -7.03 12.88 4.67
C GLN A 72 -7.69 12.17 5.86
N MET A 73 -6.92 11.77 6.87
CA MET A 73 -7.47 11.19 8.10
C MET A 73 -8.37 12.17 8.85
N ILE A 74 -7.97 13.44 8.99
CA ILE A 74 -8.80 14.47 9.64
C ILE A 74 -10.10 14.70 8.87
N ALA A 75 -10.03 14.75 7.54
CA ALA A 75 -11.21 14.90 6.69
C ALA A 75 -12.18 13.72 6.87
N ALA A 76 -11.66 12.48 6.85
CA ALA A 76 -12.45 11.27 7.09
C ALA A 76 -13.10 11.28 8.49
N SER A 77 -12.37 11.66 9.54
CA SER A 77 -12.91 11.77 10.90
C SER A 77 -14.05 12.79 11.00
N ARG A 78 -13.89 13.98 10.38
CA ARG A 78 -14.95 15.00 10.35
C ARG A 78 -16.18 14.54 9.58
N GLN A 79 -15.97 13.81 8.47
CA GLN A 79 -17.06 13.23 7.70
C GLN A 79 -17.82 12.20 8.54
N TYR A 80 -17.12 11.33 9.26
CA TYR A 80 -17.72 10.37 10.18
C TYR A 80 -18.49 11.06 11.33
N GLU A 81 -17.94 12.10 11.94
CA GLU A 81 -18.63 12.88 12.98
C GLU A 81 -19.92 13.51 12.45
N THR A 82 -19.88 14.06 11.22
CA THR A 82 -21.04 14.67 10.58
C THR A 82 -22.12 13.62 10.32
N GLN A 83 -21.74 12.46 9.78
CA GLN A 83 -22.66 11.33 9.58
C GLN A 83 -23.29 10.86 10.90
N THR A 84 -22.51 10.79 11.98
CA THR A 84 -22.99 10.41 13.31
C THR A 84 -24.00 11.42 13.86
N LYS A 85 -23.70 12.72 13.73
CA LYS A 85 -24.63 13.79 14.14
C LYS A 85 -25.94 13.75 13.34
N MET A 86 -25.87 13.48 12.03
CA MET A 86 -27.07 13.32 11.21
C MET A 86 -27.92 12.13 11.67
N MET A 87 -27.30 10.99 11.99
CA MET A 87 -28.02 9.84 12.54
C MET A 87 -28.70 10.16 13.88
N GLN A 88 -27.99 10.81 14.80
CA GLN A 88 -28.57 11.25 16.09
C GLN A 88 -29.75 12.22 15.89
N THR A 89 -29.63 13.13 14.91
CA THR A 89 -30.71 14.08 14.58
C THR A 89 -31.92 13.33 14.01
N ALA A 90 -31.71 12.34 13.14
CA ALA A 90 -32.77 11.50 12.60
C ALA A 90 -33.48 10.71 13.73
N GLU A 91 -32.73 10.06 14.62
CA GLU A 91 -33.29 9.34 15.77
C GLU A 91 -34.13 10.25 16.69
N GLN A 92 -33.65 11.47 16.94
CA GLN A 92 -34.38 12.44 17.77
C GLN A 92 -35.68 12.90 17.10
N ASN A 93 -35.65 13.11 15.77
CA ASN A 93 -36.83 13.46 14.99
C ASN A 93 -37.86 12.33 15.01
N GLU A 94 -37.44 11.07 14.85
CA GLU A 94 -38.30 9.89 14.91
C GLU A 94 -38.98 9.74 16.29
N LYS A 95 -38.24 9.95 17.38
CA LYS A 95 -38.81 9.94 18.74
C LYS A 95 -39.87 11.01 18.92
N THR A 96 -39.60 12.23 18.46
CA THR A 96 -40.53 13.35 18.56
C THR A 96 -41.80 13.09 17.74
N ALA A 97 -41.66 12.58 16.51
CA ALA A 97 -42.79 12.22 15.66
C ALA A 97 -43.65 11.11 16.30
N SER A 98 -43.02 10.12 16.92
CA SER A 98 -43.72 9.03 17.62
C SER A 98 -44.51 9.53 18.83
N GLN A 99 -43.98 10.48 19.60
CA GLN A 99 -44.68 11.11 20.72
C GLN A 99 -45.89 11.94 20.27
N LEU A 100 -45.78 12.66 19.14
CA LEU A 100 -46.91 13.40 18.57
C LEU A 100 -48.03 12.46 18.13
N LEU A 101 -47.68 11.32 17.51
CA LEU A 101 -48.67 10.31 17.12
C LEU A 101 -49.39 9.70 18.33
N SER A 102 -48.70 9.47 19.45
CA SER A 102 -49.32 8.92 20.67
C SER A 102 -50.19 9.91 21.44
N ALA A 103 -49.98 11.21 21.26
CA ALA A 103 -50.75 12.26 21.93
C ALA A 103 -51.98 12.71 21.13
N GLY A 104 -52.03 12.41 19.83
CA GLY A 104 -53.11 12.76 18.91
C GLY A 104 -54.09 11.61 18.59
N GLY A 105 -53.90 10.43 19.17
CA GLY A 105 -54.82 9.28 19.11
C GLY A 105 -55.39 8.95 20.48
#